data_AF-A0A2J9DWD9-F1
#
_entry.id   AF-A0A2J9DWD9-F1
#
_cell.length_a   1.000
_cell.length_b   1.000
_cell.length_c   1.000
_cell.angle_alpha   90.00
_cell.angle_beta   90.00
_cell.angle_gamma   90.00
#
_symmetry.space_group_name_H-M   'P 1'
#
loop_
_entity.id
_entity.type
_entity.pdbx_description
1 polymer ?
#
loop_
_entity_poly.entity_id
_entity_poly.type
_entity_poly.pdbx_seq_one_letter_code
_entity_poly.pdbx_strand_id
1 'polypeptide(L)'
;MSLKSTLKGMLGEAAINFTTWLMLDKQVYHRIKNVTLPLPDERTTQIDHIIVSVYGIFVVETKNYKGWIFGSENRSQWTQSL
;
A
#
# COMPACT_ATOMS: atom_id res chain seq x y z
N MET A 1 0.44 10.85 -30.63
CA MET A 1 -0.19 10.89 -29.28
C MET A 1 0.91 11.22 -28.28
N SER A 2 0.73 12.25 -27.45
CA SER A 2 1.81 12.74 -26.57
C SER A 2 2.07 11.78 -25.41
N LEU A 3 3.34 11.52 -25.10
CA LEU A 3 3.81 10.66 -23.99
C LEU A 3 3.16 11.02 -22.64
N LYS A 4 2.88 12.31 -22.42
CA LYS A 4 2.20 12.82 -21.22
C LYS A 4 0.75 12.32 -21.09
N SER A 5 0.05 12.16 -22.21
CA SER A 5 -1.34 11.68 -22.23
C SER A 5 -1.40 10.20 -21.85
N THR A 6 -0.45 9.41 -22.34
CA THR A 6 -0.37 7.97 -22.04
C THR A 6 0.00 7.73 -20.58
N LEU A 7 0.98 8.48 -20.06
CA LEU A 7 1.39 8.41 -18.65
C LEU A 7 0.25 8.79 -17.69
N LYS A 8 -0.51 9.85 -18.04
CA LYS A 8 -1.66 10.30 -17.25
C LYS A 8 -2.82 9.30 -17.28
N GLY A 9 -3.05 8.64 -18.42
CA GLY A 9 -4.00 7.54 -18.55
C GLY A 9 -3.63 6.35 -17.67
N MET A 10 -2.38 5.92 -17.73
CA MET A 10 -1.85 4.82 -16.90
C MET A 10 -1.97 5.10 -15.39
N LEU A 11 -1.70 6.34 -14.96
CA LEU A 11 -1.86 6.73 -13.54
C LEU A 11 -3.32 6.70 -13.09
N GLY A 12 -4.25 7.11 -13.97
CA GLY A 12 -5.69 7.01 -13.72
C GLY A 12 -6.15 5.57 -13.59
N GLU A 13 -5.73 4.70 -14.50
CA GLU A 13 -6.04 3.26 -14.46
C GLU A 13 -5.44 2.57 -13.24
N ALA A 14 -4.20 2.91 -12.86
CA ALA A 14 -3.58 2.40 -11.65
C ALA A 14 -4.34 2.81 -10.38
N ALA A 15 -4.81 4.06 -10.31
CA ALA A 15 -5.62 4.54 -9.20
C ALA A 15 -7.00 3.84 -9.13
N ILE A 16 -7.63 3.58 -10.27
CA ILE A 16 -8.91 2.84 -10.37
C ILE A 16 -8.70 1.37 -9.99
N ASN A 17 -7.66 0.72 -10.49
CA ASN A 17 -7.33 -0.65 -10.13
C ASN A 17 -6.98 -0.77 -8.65
N PHE A 18 -6.27 0.21 -8.08
CA PHE A 18 -5.96 0.25 -6.66
C PHE A 18 -7.20 0.49 -5.80
N THR A 19 -8.12 1.37 -6.21
CA THR A 19 -9.38 1.59 -5.49
C THR A 19 -10.35 0.42 -5.61
N THR A 20 -10.39 -0.25 -6.77
CA THR A 20 -11.13 -1.50 -6.99
C THR A 20 -10.51 -2.63 -6.19
N TRP A 21 -9.18 -2.73 -6.15
CA TRP A 21 -8.43 -3.64 -5.28
C TRP A 21 -8.62 -3.32 -3.80
N LEU A 22 -8.91 -2.08 -3.40
CA LEU A 22 -9.30 -1.74 -2.02
C LEU A 22 -10.79 -2.01 -1.74
N MET A 23 -11.60 -2.21 -2.78
CA MET A 23 -13.00 -2.67 -2.74
C MET A 23 -13.03 -4.19 -2.92
N LEU A 24 -12.21 -4.91 -2.14
CA LEU A 24 -12.23 -6.37 -2.12
C LEU A 24 -13.61 -6.89 -1.72
N ASP A 25 -13.97 -8.07 -2.23
CA ASP A 25 -15.16 -8.79 -1.78
C ASP A 25 -15.13 -8.91 -0.26
N LYS A 26 -16.08 -8.26 0.40
CA LYS A 26 -16.15 -8.17 1.86
C LYS A 26 -16.44 -9.52 2.51
N GLN A 27 -16.96 -10.50 1.77
CA GLN A 27 -17.16 -11.86 2.25
C GLN A 27 -15.83 -12.62 2.39
N VAL A 28 -14.85 -12.27 1.55
CA VAL A 28 -13.55 -12.97 1.48
C VAL A 28 -12.45 -12.18 2.20
N TYR A 29 -12.48 -10.84 2.08
CA TYR A 29 -11.42 -9.96 2.56
C TYR A 29 -11.98 -8.94 3.56
N HIS A 30 -11.50 -9.06 4.80
CA HIS A 30 -11.92 -8.23 5.92
C HIS A 30 -10.82 -7.22 6.22
N ARG A 31 -11.12 -5.93 5.99
CA ARG A 31 -10.16 -4.84 6.20
C ARG A 31 -10.35 -4.20 7.57
N ILE A 32 -9.27 -4.11 8.33
CA ILE A 32 -9.15 -3.40 9.59
C ILE A 32 -8.19 -2.23 9.38
N LYS A 33 -8.59 -1.02 9.78
CA LYS A 33 -7.79 0.20 9.58
C LYS A 33 -7.28 0.74 10.91
N ASN A 34 -6.15 1.45 10.85
CA ASN A 34 -5.58 2.23 11.96
C ASN A 34 -5.41 1.40 13.25
N VAL A 35 -4.81 0.22 13.10
CA VAL A 35 -4.59 -0.69 14.22
C VAL A 35 -3.38 -0.22 15.00
N THR A 36 -3.58 0.10 16.29
CA THR A 36 -2.48 0.43 17.19
C THR A 36 -2.12 -0.80 18.01
N LEU A 37 -0.87 -1.23 17.92
CA LEU A 37 -0.34 -2.37 18.65
C LEU A 37 0.52 -1.91 19.82
N PRO A 38 0.32 -2.46 21.03
CA PRO A 38 1.22 -2.20 22.15
C PRO A 38 2.56 -2.90 21.92
N LEU A 39 3.63 -2.23 22.33
CA LEU A 39 5.00 -2.73 22.38
C LEU A 39 5.46 -2.79 23.86
N PRO A 40 6.57 -3.48 24.16
CA PRO A 40 7.23 -3.33 25.46
C PRO A 40 7.53 -1.87 25.78
N ASP A 41 7.61 -1.56 27.07
CA ASP A 41 7.96 -0.23 27.61
C ASP A 41 6.91 0.86 27.29
N GLU A 42 5.62 0.52 27.33
CA GLU A 42 4.50 1.45 27.11
C GLU A 42 4.47 2.13 25.73
N ARG A 43 5.28 1.64 24.79
CA ARG A 43 5.31 2.16 23.42
C ARG A 43 4.19 1.55 22.58
N THR A 44 3.89 2.18 21.45
CA THR A 44 2.94 1.67 20.47
C THR A 44 3.49 1.80 19.04
N THR A 45 2.99 0.97 18.15
CA THR A 45 3.16 1.14 16.69
C THR A 45 1.80 1.12 16.02
N GLN A 46 1.66 1.85 14.93
CA GLN A 46 0.46 1.86 14.12
C GLN A 46 0.66 1.04 12.85
N ILE A 47 -0.38 0.32 12.45
CA ILE A 47 -0.51 -0.33 11.15
C ILE A 47 -1.68 0.33 10.44
N ASP A 48 -1.43 0.85 9.24
CA ASP A 48 -2.47 1.55 8.47
C ASP A 48 -3.61 0.61 8.07
N HIS A 49 -3.28 -0.52 7.45
CA HIS A 49 -4.26 -1.47 6.93
C HIS A 49 -3.85 -2.92 7.19
N ILE A 50 -4.74 -3.67 7.84
CA ILE A 50 -4.67 -5.13 7.93
C ILE A 50 -5.82 -5.70 7.08
N ILE A 51 -5.53 -6.64 6.21
CA ILE A 51 -6.53 -7.37 5.42
C ILE A 51 -6.44 -8.84 5.80
N VAL A 52 -7.53 -9.38 6.34
CA VAL A 52 -7.66 -10.80 6.71
C VAL A 52 -8.49 -11.50 5.65
N SER A 53 -7.97 -12.59 5.08
CA SER A 53 -8.71 -13.41 4.13
C SER A 53 -8.33 -14.88 4.22
N VAL A 54 -9.05 -15.72 3.47
CA VAL A 54 -8.73 -17.15 3.31
C VAL A 54 -7.35 -17.41 2.71
N TYR A 55 -6.74 -16.41 2.07
CA TYR A 55 -5.40 -16.50 1.48
C TYR A 55 -4.29 -16.05 2.42
N GLY A 56 -4.63 -15.44 3.58
CA GLY A 56 -3.67 -15.00 4.58
C GLY A 56 -3.97 -13.61 5.16
N ILE A 57 -2.98 -13.08 5.86
CA ILE A 57 -3.02 -11.74 6.47
C ILE A 57 -2.06 -10.83 5.70
N PHE A 58 -2.60 -9.76 5.15
CA PHE A 58 -1.81 -8.74 4.44
C PHE A 58 -1.71 -7.51 5.32
N VAL A 59 -0.49 -7.02 5.52
CA VAL A 59 -0.20 -5.78 6.25
C VAL A 59 0.27 -4.77 5.22
N VAL A 60 -0.48 -3.68 5.06
CA VAL A 60 -0.22 -2.64 4.06
C VAL A 60 0.03 -1.33 4.78
N GLU A 61 1.21 -0.78 4.57
CA GLU A 61 1.63 0.52 5.08
C GLU A 61 1.58 1.55 3.94
N THR A 62 0.91 2.68 4.17
CA THR A 62 0.79 3.73 3.14
C THR A 62 1.78 4.84 3.43
N LYS A 63 2.89 4.88 2.68
CA LYS A 63 3.84 5.98 2.76
C LYS A 63 3.66 6.95 1.60
N ASN A 64 3.46 8.22 1.91
CA ASN A 64 3.36 9.29 0.92
C ASN A 64 4.75 9.92 0.66
N TYR A 65 5.61 9.18 -0.02
CA TYR A 65 6.93 9.67 -0.44
C TYR A 65 6.84 10.46 -1.76
N LYS A 66 7.70 11.47 -1.90
CA LYS A 66 7.85 12.25 -3.14
C LYS A 66 9.06 11.74 -3.94
N GLY A 67 9.06 11.98 -5.25
CA GLY A 67 10.17 11.61 -6.12
C GLY A 67 10.15 10.13 -6.52
N TRP A 68 11.30 9.62 -6.97
CA TRP A 68 11.46 8.25 -7.42
C TRP A 68 11.83 7.32 -6.27
N ILE A 69 11.12 6.22 -6.13
CA ILE A 69 11.48 5.12 -5.23
C ILE A 69 11.97 3.96 -6.11
N PHE A 70 13.20 3.51 -5.91
CA PHE A 70 13.77 2.39 -6.66
C PHE A 70 14.56 1.45 -5.77
N GLY A 71 14.52 0.17 -6.12
CA GLY A 71 15.11 -0.91 -5.37
C GLY A 71 14.92 -2.22 -6.12
N SER A 72 15.18 -3.34 -5.45
CA SER A 72 14.90 -4.68 -5.98
C SER A 72 14.22 -5.51 -4.90
N GLU A 73 13.47 -6.53 -5.30
CA GLU A 73 12.74 -7.43 -4.41
C GLU A 73 13.63 -8.08 -3.34
N ASN A 74 14.91 -8.29 -3.66
CA ASN A 74 15.89 -8.89 -2.74
C ASN A 74 16.66 -7.87 -1.88
N ARG A 75 16.36 -6.57 -1.98
CA ARG A 75 17.03 -5.52 -1.20
C ARG A 75 16.13 -5.07 -0.04
N SER A 76 16.67 -5.15 1.17
CA SER A 76 16.00 -4.70 2.40
C SER A 76 15.84 -3.18 2.50
N GLN A 77 16.57 -2.41 1.70
CA GLN A 77 16.52 -0.95 1.66
C GLN A 77 16.27 -0.48 0.22
N TRP A 78 15.33 0.45 0.07
CA TRP A 78 14.97 1.07 -1.21
C TRP A 78 15.37 2.55 -1.19
N THR A 79 15.82 3.07 -2.32
CA THR A 79 16.33 4.44 -2.45
C THR A 79 15.21 5.37 -2.90
N GLN A 80 15.11 6.54 -2.25
CA GLN A 80 14.25 7.64 -2.67
C GLN A 80 15.11 8.79 -3.24
N SER A 81 14.81 9.28 -4.44
CA SER A 81 15.43 10.48 -5.03
C SER A 81 14.38 11.53 -5.33
N LEU A 82 14.63 12.78 -4.92
CA LEU A 82 13.79 13.94 -5.25
C LEU A 82 13.99 14.41 -6.69
#